data_AF-A0A7S2Y2W6-F1
#
_entry.id   AF-A0A7S2Y2W6-F1
#
_cell.length_a   1.000
_cell.length_b   1.000
_cell.length_c   1.000
_cell.angle_alpha   90.00
_cell.angle_beta   90.00
_cell.angle_gamma   90.00
#
_symmetry.space_group_name_H-M   'P 1'
#
loop_
_entity.id
_entity.type
_entity.pdbx_description
1 polymer ?
#
loop_
_entity_poly.entity_id
_entity_poly.type
_entity_poly.pdbx_seq_one_letter_code
_entity_poly.pdbx_strand_id
1 'polypeptide(L)'
;QLPTGFVDMLKLFLVATTAAYQRPLSLARTLQLVNKCPVNTANRDLTTEEIELRTSWISIGYLTLWTLDQMEGLETVEALERQAAAIQIPQSVFDDYGALVQHHVATKLGQAELEETSSSSTDPQTAALRAYQIKIIQLTLQTIHETRLANEKFVDEDGVGPPRPHIPGAFEP
;
A
#
# COMPACT_ATOMS: atom_id res chain seq x y z
N GLN A 1 -24.85 6.50 2.63
CA GLN A 1 -23.66 7.27 2.24
C GLN A 1 -22.49 6.68 3.01
N LEU A 2 -21.58 5.95 2.35
CA LEU A 2 -20.31 5.55 2.97
C LEU A 2 -19.56 6.84 3.32
N PRO A 3 -19.05 7.01 4.55
CA PRO A 3 -18.51 8.28 4.99
C PRO A 3 -17.25 8.57 4.18
N THR A 4 -17.25 9.68 3.45
CA THR A 4 -16.17 10.18 2.60
C THR A 4 -14.81 10.17 3.32
N GLY A 5 -14.78 10.36 4.64
CA GLY A 5 -13.56 10.29 5.44
C GLY A 5 -12.86 8.93 5.44
N PHE A 6 -13.56 7.82 5.21
CA PHE A 6 -12.95 6.48 5.21
C PHE A 6 -12.01 6.26 4.02
N VAL A 7 -12.37 6.83 2.86
CA VAL A 7 -11.56 6.74 1.63
C VAL A 7 -10.30 7.59 1.74
N ASP A 8 -10.40 8.78 2.32
CA ASP A 8 -9.26 9.67 2.50
C ASP A 8 -8.26 9.12 3.52
N MET A 9 -8.76 8.55 4.61
CA MET A 9 -7.91 7.85 5.59
C MET A 9 -7.17 6.66 4.95
N LEU A 10 -7.88 5.83 4.17
CA LEU A 10 -7.27 4.68 3.52
C LEU A 10 -6.18 5.09 2.53
N LYS A 11 -6.43 6.13 1.72
CA LYS A 11 -5.41 6.70 0.81
C LYS A 11 -4.19 7.22 1.56
N LEU A 12 -4.37 7.93 2.67
CA LEU A 12 -3.26 8.41 3.49
C LEU A 12 -2.43 7.24 4.05
N PHE A 13 -3.06 6.18 4.52
CA PHE A 13 -2.35 4.98 4.98
C PHE A 13 -1.57 4.30 3.85
N LEU A 14 -2.16 4.19 2.66
CA LEU A 14 -1.48 3.61 1.49
C LEU A 14 -0.28 4.44 1.05
N VAL A 15 -0.41 5.76 1.03
CA VAL A 15 0.71 6.67 0.71
C VAL A 15 1.80 6.57 1.77
N ALA A 16 1.45 6.58 3.05
CA ALA A 16 2.42 6.43 4.14
C ALA A 16 3.15 5.07 4.08
N THR A 17 2.41 4.00 3.78
CA THR A 17 2.94 2.64 3.66
C THR A 17 3.90 2.53 2.48
N THR A 18 3.48 3.02 1.31
CA THR A 18 4.32 3.05 0.10
C THR A 18 5.58 3.88 0.31
N ALA A 19 5.46 5.08 0.89
CA ALA A 19 6.60 5.95 1.16
C ALA A 19 7.57 5.35 2.20
N ALA A 20 7.05 4.67 3.22
CA ALA A 20 7.87 4.00 4.22
C ALA A 20 8.62 2.81 3.62
N TYR A 21 7.94 2.00 2.80
CA TYR A 21 8.56 0.90 2.06
C TYR A 21 9.66 1.40 1.12
N GLN A 22 9.42 2.52 0.41
CA GLN A 22 10.41 3.15 -0.46
C GLN A 22 11.64 3.71 0.29
N ARG A 23 11.53 3.98 1.61
CA ARG A 23 12.61 4.50 2.47
C ARG A 23 13.27 3.41 3.33
N PRO A 24 13.48 2.22 2.75
CA PRO A 24 13.72 0.93 3.43
C PRO A 24 13.33 0.83 4.91
N LEU A 25 12.15 1.35 5.32
CA LEU A 25 11.70 1.21 6.70
C LEU A 25 11.06 -0.16 6.86
N SER A 26 11.39 -0.87 7.96
CA SER A 26 10.73 -2.13 8.27
C SER A 26 9.28 -1.93 8.70
N LEU A 27 8.44 -2.96 8.51
CA LEU A 27 7.03 -2.94 8.92
C LEU A 27 6.87 -2.55 10.40
N ALA A 28 7.67 -3.15 11.29
CA ALA A 28 7.64 -2.84 12.72
C ALA A 28 7.97 -1.37 13.00
N ARG A 29 8.96 -0.80 12.31
CA ARG A 29 9.32 0.61 12.46
C ARG A 29 8.20 1.53 11.95
N THR A 30 7.59 1.19 10.82
CA THR A 30 6.48 1.95 10.25
C THR A 30 5.27 1.95 11.18
N LEU A 31 4.88 0.79 11.70
CA LEU A 31 3.82 0.68 12.70
C LEU A 31 4.13 1.49 13.95
N GLN A 32 5.37 1.45 14.43
CA GLN A 32 5.79 2.26 15.57
C GLN A 32 5.66 3.76 15.30
N LEU A 33 6.04 4.23 14.11
CA LEU A 33 5.93 5.64 13.71
C LEU A 33 4.46 6.07 13.60
N VAL A 34 3.63 5.24 13.00
CA VAL A 34 2.18 5.48 12.88
C VAL A 34 1.52 5.56 14.25
N ASN A 35 1.83 4.63 15.16
CA ASN A 35 1.28 4.60 16.52
C ASN A 35 1.78 5.76 17.39
N LYS A 36 2.93 6.34 17.07
CA LYS A 36 3.49 7.52 17.75
C LYS A 36 3.05 8.84 17.11
N CYS A 37 2.23 8.82 16.06
CA CYS A 37 1.78 10.03 15.41
C CYS A 37 0.92 10.86 16.38
N PRO A 38 1.26 12.13 16.65
CA PRO A 38 0.59 12.94 17.66
C PRO A 38 -0.85 13.31 17.27
N VAL A 39 -1.14 13.30 15.97
CA VAL A 39 -2.46 13.54 15.42
C VAL A 39 -2.92 12.26 14.75
N ASN A 40 -4.01 11.69 15.24
CA ASN A 40 -4.67 10.59 14.56
C ASN A 40 -5.87 11.11 13.75
N THR A 41 -6.30 10.30 12.79
CA THR A 41 -7.37 10.65 11.86
C THR A 41 -8.75 10.80 12.50
N ALA A 42 -8.95 10.25 13.70
CA ALA A 42 -10.21 10.32 14.43
C ALA A 42 -10.31 11.56 15.33
N ASN A 43 -9.21 12.32 15.49
CA ASN A 43 -9.07 13.42 16.44
C ASN A 43 -9.52 13.05 17.88
N ARG A 44 -9.38 11.76 18.23
CA ARG A 44 -9.67 11.14 19.52
C ARG A 44 -8.78 9.90 19.68
N ASP A 45 -8.65 9.38 20.89
CA ASP A 45 -7.96 8.10 21.07
C ASP A 45 -8.61 7.00 20.22
N LEU A 46 -7.76 6.17 19.62
CA LEU A 46 -8.19 5.08 18.75
C LEU A 46 -8.65 3.90 19.60
N THR A 47 -9.70 3.22 19.15
CA THR A 47 -10.09 1.95 19.77
C THR A 47 -9.09 0.86 19.40
N THR A 48 -9.11 -0.24 20.15
CA THR A 48 -8.25 -1.40 19.88
C THR A 48 -8.49 -1.94 18.47
N GLU A 49 -9.75 -2.03 18.04
CA GLU A 49 -10.14 -2.52 16.73
C GLU A 49 -9.61 -1.61 15.61
N GLU A 50 -9.60 -0.29 15.83
CA GLU A 50 -9.04 0.67 14.87
C GLU A 50 -7.52 0.53 14.73
N ILE A 51 -6.81 0.23 15.84
CA ILE A 51 -5.37 -0.02 15.83
C ILE A 51 -5.05 -1.34 15.11
N GLU A 52 -5.80 -2.39 15.40
CA GLU A 52 -5.68 -3.70 14.74
C GLU A 52 -5.95 -3.58 13.24
N LEU A 53 -7.00 -2.85 12.86
CA LEU A 53 -7.36 -2.62 11.47
C LEU A 53 -6.24 -1.89 10.71
N ARG A 54 -5.67 -0.82 11.29
CA ARG A 54 -4.52 -0.10 10.70
C ARG A 54 -3.31 -1.01 10.57
N THR A 55 -3.04 -1.83 11.59
CA THR A 55 -1.93 -2.77 11.60
C THR A 55 -2.08 -3.77 10.46
N SER A 56 -3.28 -4.33 10.28
CA SER A 56 -3.61 -5.21 9.16
C SER A 56 -3.40 -4.51 7.81
N TRP A 57 -3.90 -3.29 7.65
CA TRP A 57 -3.78 -2.54 6.38
C TRP A 57 -2.34 -2.25 5.98
N ILE A 58 -1.53 -1.77 6.92
CA ILE A 58 -0.11 -1.48 6.68
C ILE A 58 0.63 -2.79 6.38
N SER A 59 0.31 -3.88 7.09
CA SER A 59 0.93 -5.19 6.87
C SER A 59 0.61 -5.74 5.48
N ILE A 60 -0.65 -5.67 5.05
CA ILE A 60 -1.08 -6.07 3.70
C ILE A 60 -0.40 -5.21 2.64
N GLY A 61 -0.32 -3.88 2.85
CA GLY A 61 0.37 -2.98 1.93
C GLY A 61 1.86 -3.30 1.79
N TYR A 62 2.56 -3.53 2.90
CA TYR A 62 3.97 -3.97 2.93
C TYR A 62 4.17 -5.29 2.20
N LEU A 63 3.33 -6.28 2.51
CA LEU A 63 3.40 -7.59 1.87
C LEU A 63 3.15 -7.47 0.36
N THR A 64 2.18 -6.67 -0.06
CA THR A 64 1.86 -6.41 -1.47
C THR A 64 3.05 -5.81 -2.22
N LEU A 65 3.67 -4.79 -1.63
CA LEU A 65 4.86 -4.13 -2.20
C LEU A 65 6.05 -5.09 -2.30
N TRP A 66 6.30 -5.85 -1.24
CA TRP A 66 7.37 -6.84 -1.22
C TRP A 66 7.15 -7.94 -2.26
N THR A 67 5.94 -8.51 -2.33
CA THR A 67 5.60 -9.54 -3.32
C THR A 67 5.74 -9.00 -4.75
N LEU A 68 5.34 -7.75 -5.00
CA LEU A 68 5.55 -7.10 -6.29
C LEU A 68 7.03 -7.00 -6.64
N ASP A 69 7.87 -6.46 -5.73
CA ASP A 69 9.32 -6.33 -5.96
C ASP A 69 10.00 -7.70 -6.20
N GLN A 70 9.56 -8.76 -5.49
CA GLN A 70 10.05 -10.13 -5.69
C GLN A 70 9.66 -10.69 -7.08
N MET A 71 8.43 -10.47 -7.52
CA MET A 71 7.91 -11.03 -8.77
C MET A 71 8.37 -10.25 -10.01
N GLU A 72 8.65 -8.96 -9.86
CA GLU A 72 9.25 -8.14 -10.93
C GLU A 72 10.76 -8.37 -11.08
N GLY A 73 11.42 -9.00 -10.10
CA GLY A 73 12.84 -9.34 -10.18
C GLY A 73 13.76 -8.12 -10.21
N LEU A 74 13.41 -7.04 -9.50
CA LEU A 74 14.20 -5.82 -9.48
C LEU A 74 15.53 -6.04 -8.71
N GLU A 75 16.66 -5.89 -9.40
CA GLU A 75 18.02 -6.08 -8.85
C GLU A 75 18.73 -4.76 -8.45
N THR A 76 18.01 -3.64 -8.36
CA THR A 76 18.65 -2.36 -7.98
C THR A 76 19.10 -2.39 -6.51
N VAL A 77 20.13 -1.60 -6.17
CA VAL A 77 20.61 -1.49 -4.78
C VAL A 77 19.47 -1.08 -3.84
N GLU A 78 18.64 -0.14 -4.27
CA GLU A 78 17.47 0.29 -3.51
C GLU A 78 16.44 -0.83 -3.37
N ALA A 79 16.24 -1.65 -4.40
CA ALA A 79 15.35 -2.81 -4.33
C ALA A 79 15.87 -3.85 -3.32
N LEU A 80 17.18 -4.13 -3.31
CA LEU A 80 17.81 -5.03 -2.36
C LEU A 80 17.70 -4.52 -0.91
N GLU A 81 17.88 -3.21 -0.69
CA GLU A 81 17.69 -2.59 0.62
C GLU A 81 16.24 -2.70 1.10
N ARG A 82 15.27 -2.48 0.22
CA ARG A 82 13.84 -2.67 0.53
C ARG A 82 13.51 -4.12 0.84
N GLN A 83 14.06 -5.06 0.09
CA GLN A 83 13.90 -6.49 0.34
C GLN A 83 14.50 -6.88 1.70
N ALA A 84 15.68 -6.38 2.04
CA ALA A 84 16.31 -6.61 3.34
C ALA A 84 15.48 -6.05 4.50
N ALA A 85 14.86 -4.88 4.35
CA ALA A 85 13.93 -4.33 5.33
C ALA A 85 12.64 -5.16 5.44
N ALA A 86 12.18 -5.74 4.33
CA ALA A 86 10.98 -6.55 4.25
C ALA A 86 11.15 -8.00 4.76
N ILE A 87 12.38 -8.51 4.90
CA ILE A 87 12.67 -9.74 5.68
C ILE A 87 12.10 -9.65 7.11
N GLN A 88 11.85 -8.43 7.60
CA GLN A 88 11.24 -8.19 8.91
C GLN A 88 9.70 -8.22 8.90
N ILE A 89 9.04 -8.64 7.81
CA ILE A 89 7.60 -8.91 7.81
C ILE A 89 7.36 -10.19 8.63
N PRO A 90 6.54 -10.17 9.71
CA PRO A 90 6.30 -11.34 10.54
C PRO A 90 5.66 -12.50 9.75
N GLN A 91 6.04 -13.74 10.08
CA GLN A 91 5.49 -14.93 9.43
C GLN A 91 3.96 -15.00 9.53
N SER A 92 3.36 -14.56 10.63
CA SER A 92 1.90 -14.51 10.78
C SER A 92 1.21 -13.67 9.69
N VAL A 93 1.85 -12.59 9.22
CA VAL A 93 1.32 -11.76 8.13
C VAL A 93 1.32 -12.54 6.80
N PHE A 94 2.34 -13.38 6.56
CA PHE A 94 2.37 -14.28 5.42
C PHE A 94 1.32 -15.37 5.52
N ASP A 95 1.15 -15.97 6.70
CA ASP A 95 0.18 -17.03 6.93
C ASP A 95 -1.25 -16.49 6.73
N ASP A 96 -1.53 -15.27 7.18
CA ASP A 96 -2.85 -14.65 7.11
C ASP A 96 -3.19 -14.11 5.71
N TYR A 97 -2.23 -13.50 5.00
CA TYR A 97 -2.50 -12.73 3.78
C TYR A 97 -1.69 -13.15 2.55
N GLY A 98 -0.66 -13.98 2.70
CA GLY A 98 0.31 -14.30 1.65
C GLY A 98 -0.32 -14.84 0.38
N ALA A 99 -1.19 -15.84 0.49
CA ALA A 99 -1.87 -16.42 -0.67
C ALA A 99 -2.76 -15.40 -1.40
N LEU A 100 -3.48 -14.56 -0.66
CA LEU A 100 -4.36 -13.54 -1.21
C LEU A 100 -3.56 -12.46 -1.95
N VAL A 101 -2.48 -11.96 -1.33
CA VAL A 101 -1.59 -10.97 -1.92
C VAL A 101 -0.92 -11.52 -3.17
N GLN A 102 -0.33 -12.71 -3.09
CA GLN A 102 0.37 -13.33 -4.21
C GLN A 102 -0.54 -13.52 -5.42
N HIS A 103 -1.77 -14.00 -5.22
CA HIS A 103 -2.74 -14.15 -6.30
C HIS A 103 -3.01 -12.80 -6.99
N HIS A 104 -3.36 -11.76 -6.24
CA HIS A 104 -3.68 -10.46 -6.83
C HIS A 104 -2.48 -9.75 -7.49
N VAL A 105 -1.27 -9.91 -6.95
CA VAL A 105 -0.04 -9.42 -7.57
C VAL A 105 0.21 -10.18 -8.88
N ALA A 106 0.12 -11.51 -8.88
CA ALA A 106 0.28 -12.33 -10.08
C ALA A 106 -0.70 -11.95 -11.18
N THR A 107 -1.98 -11.78 -10.85
CA THR A 107 -3.01 -11.32 -11.80
C THR A 107 -2.68 -9.93 -12.35
N LYS A 108 -2.23 -9.00 -11.50
CA LYS A 108 -1.86 -7.65 -11.94
C LYS A 108 -0.68 -7.65 -12.91
N LEU A 109 0.26 -8.58 -12.74
CA LEU A 109 1.40 -8.78 -13.64
C LEU A 109 1.05 -9.63 -14.89
N GLY A 110 -0.19 -10.09 -15.04
CA GLY A 110 -0.61 -10.95 -16.14
C GLY A 110 -0.06 -12.39 -16.05
N GLN A 111 0.38 -12.81 -14.87
CA GLN A 111 0.95 -14.14 -14.60
C GLN A 111 -0.07 -15.15 -14.06
N ALA A 112 -1.29 -14.70 -13.75
CA ALA A 112 -2.39 -15.56 -13.32
C ALA A 112 -3.72 -15.05 -13.89
N GLU A 113 -4.63 -15.97 -14.19
CA GLU A 113 -6.01 -15.63 -14.52
C GLU A 113 -6.76 -15.16 -13.26
N LEU A 114 -7.74 -14.27 -13.46
CA LEU A 114 -8.55 -13.69 -12.40
C LEU A 114 -9.63 -14.72 -12.00
N GLU A 115 -9.22 -15.81 -11.37
CA GLU A 115 -10.17 -16.69 -10.69
C GLU A 115 -10.65 -15.98 -9.43
N GLU A 116 -11.96 -15.78 -9.29
CA GLU A 116 -12.53 -15.32 -8.02
C GLU A 116 -12.11 -16.35 -6.97
N THR A 117 -11.20 -15.98 -6.05
CA THR A 117 -10.84 -16.79 -4.88
C THR A 117 -12.08 -16.92 -4.01
N SER A 118 -12.97 -17.83 -4.40
CA SER A 118 -14.31 -18.00 -3.91
C SER A 118 -14.25 -18.83 -2.64
N SER A 119 -13.69 -18.28 -1.56
CA SER A 119 -14.05 -18.84 -0.25
C SER A 119 -15.38 -18.18 0.13
N SER A 120 -16.46 -18.88 -0.16
CA SER A 120 -17.81 -18.51 0.23
C SER A 120 -17.93 -18.58 1.75
N SER A 121 -17.46 -17.54 2.42
CA SER A 121 -17.77 -17.32 3.82
C SER A 121 -19.29 -17.16 3.94
N THR A 122 -19.93 -18.05 4.72
CA THR A 122 -21.35 -17.91 5.08
C THR A 122 -21.57 -16.79 6.10
N ASP A 123 -20.50 -16.34 6.76
CA ASP A 123 -20.53 -15.20 7.68
C ASP A 123 -20.35 -13.87 6.91
N PRO A 124 -21.33 -12.95 6.98
CA PRO A 124 -21.26 -11.65 6.32
C PRO A 124 -20.14 -10.75 6.87
N GLN A 125 -19.74 -10.90 8.13
CA GLN A 125 -18.66 -10.07 8.69
C GLN A 125 -17.30 -10.46 8.13
N THR A 126 -17.01 -11.75 8.11
CA THR A 126 -15.80 -12.30 7.50
C THR A 126 -15.72 -11.98 6.01
N ALA A 127 -16.85 -12.06 5.29
CA ALA A 127 -16.92 -11.68 3.88
C ALA A 127 -16.59 -10.19 3.65
N ALA A 128 -17.15 -9.30 4.50
CA ALA A 128 -16.87 -7.87 4.42
C ALA A 128 -15.39 -7.56 4.71
N LEU A 129 -14.81 -8.16 5.75
CA LEU A 129 -13.40 -7.97 6.08
C LEU A 129 -12.49 -8.39 4.91
N ARG A 130 -12.78 -9.53 4.29
CA ARG A 130 -12.03 -10.00 3.12
C ARG A 130 -12.15 -9.07 1.93
N ALA A 131 -13.34 -8.54 1.65
CA ALA A 131 -13.54 -7.54 0.60
C ALA A 131 -12.68 -6.28 0.84
N TYR A 132 -12.53 -5.85 2.10
CA TYR A 132 -11.65 -4.76 2.46
C TYR A 132 -10.16 -5.09 2.24
N GLN A 133 -9.72 -6.29 2.61
CA GLN A 133 -8.34 -6.74 2.37
C GLN A 133 -8.00 -6.72 0.88
N ILE A 134 -8.88 -7.27 0.04
CA ILE A 134 -8.75 -7.24 -1.43
C ILE A 134 -8.66 -5.80 -1.92
N LYS A 135 -9.51 -4.91 -1.40
CA LYS A 135 -9.52 -3.50 -1.80
C LYS A 135 -8.20 -2.80 -1.49
N ILE A 136 -7.58 -3.10 -0.34
CA ILE A 136 -6.28 -2.55 0.04
C ILE A 136 -5.20 -3.00 -0.94
N ILE A 137 -5.15 -4.29 -1.28
CA ILE A 137 -4.19 -4.84 -2.23
C ILE A 137 -4.33 -4.15 -3.59
N GLN A 138 -5.56 -4.09 -4.12
CA GLN A 138 -5.85 -3.45 -5.40
C GLN A 138 -5.48 -1.97 -5.43
N LEU A 139 -5.82 -1.22 -4.37
CA LEU A 139 -5.48 0.20 -4.28
C LEU A 139 -3.97 0.42 -4.13
N THR A 140 -3.26 -0.47 -3.41
CA THR A 140 -1.79 -0.42 -3.31
C THR A 140 -1.16 -0.57 -4.69
N LEU A 141 -1.55 -1.62 -5.43
CA LEU A 141 -1.07 -1.89 -6.78
C LEU A 141 -1.40 -0.76 -7.77
N GLN A 142 -2.62 -0.23 -7.69
CA GLN A 142 -3.04 0.91 -8.51
C GLN A 142 -2.19 2.15 -8.21
N THR A 143 -1.97 2.48 -6.93
CA THR A 143 -1.21 3.66 -6.51
C THR A 143 0.24 3.60 -7.01
N ILE A 144 0.89 2.44 -6.91
CA ILE A 144 2.26 2.24 -7.41
C ILE A 144 2.30 2.44 -8.93
N HIS A 145 1.37 1.82 -9.66
CA HIS A 145 1.29 1.95 -11.11
C HIS A 145 1.09 3.40 -11.54
N GLU A 146 0.15 4.11 -10.92
CA GLU A 146 -0.08 5.55 -11.17
C GLU A 146 1.15 6.39 -10.86
N THR A 147 1.86 6.09 -9.76
CA THR A 147 3.09 6.80 -9.39
C THR A 147 4.21 6.57 -10.41
N ARG A 148 4.36 5.34 -10.92
CA ARG A 148 5.33 5.03 -11.99
C ARG A 148 5.00 5.79 -13.27
N LEU A 149 3.75 5.74 -13.73
CA LEU A 149 3.30 6.49 -14.91
C LEU A 149 3.46 8.00 -14.75
N ALA A 150 3.22 8.54 -13.55
CA ALA A 150 3.47 9.94 -13.27
C ALA A 150 4.95 10.26 -13.39
N ASN A 151 5.82 9.47 -12.76
CA ASN A 151 7.28 9.62 -12.79
C ASN A 151 7.86 9.51 -14.21
N GLU A 152 7.39 8.57 -15.03
CA GLU A 152 7.80 8.40 -16.43
C GLU A 152 7.47 9.63 -17.27
N LYS A 153 6.30 10.26 -17.06
CA LYS A 153 5.93 11.50 -17.75
C LYS A 153 6.83 12.69 -17.40
N PHE A 154 7.52 12.68 -16.26
CA PHE A 154 8.47 13.74 -15.91
C PHE A 154 9.82 13.63 -16.62
N VAL A 155 10.06 12.55 -17.39
CA VAL A 155 11.30 12.29 -18.11
C VAL A 155 11.07 12.40 -19.63
N ASP A 156 10.50 13.53 -20.08
CA ASP A 156 10.67 13.92 -21.48
C ASP A 156 12.08 14.52 -21.65
N GLU A 157 12.76 14.17 -22.74
CA GLU A 157 14.15 14.53 -23.07
C GLU A 157 14.43 16.05 -23.10
N ASP A 158 13.38 16.88 -23.06
CA ASP A 158 13.43 18.34 -23.02
C ASP A 158 13.30 18.95 -21.61
N GLY A 159 13.17 18.13 -20.54
CA GLY A 159 13.11 18.61 -19.15
C GLY A 159 11.81 19.33 -18.76
N VAL A 160 10.79 19.32 -19.63
CA VAL A 160 9.46 19.85 -19.35
C VAL A 160 8.57 18.71 -18.90
N GLY A 161 8.58 18.41 -17.60
CA GLY A 161 7.62 17.46 -17.02
C GLY A 161 6.16 17.91 -17.25
N PRO A 162 5.17 17.03 -17.03
CA PRO A 162 3.75 17.35 -17.23
C PRO A 162 3.39 18.67 -16.54
N PRO A 163 2.53 19.50 -17.16
CA PRO A 163 2.20 20.82 -16.65
C PRO A 163 1.78 20.70 -15.19
N ARG A 164 2.63 21.22 -14.29
CA ARG A 164 2.31 21.26 -12.87
C ARG A 164 1.11 22.19 -12.71
N PRO A 165 0.11 21.83 -11.89
CA PRO A 165 -0.99 22.73 -11.61
C PRO A 165 -0.41 24.07 -11.13
N HIS A 166 -0.91 25.17 -11.68
CA HIS A 166 -0.45 26.49 -11.29
C HIS A 166 -0.65 26.67 -9.78
N ILE A 167 0.46 26.81 -9.04
CA ILE A 167 0.44 27.16 -7.62
C ILE A 167 0.69 28.68 -7.55
N PRO A 168 -0.34 29.51 -7.28
CA PRO A 168 -0.16 30.95 -7.16
C PRO A 168 0.95 31.26 -6.14
N GLY A 169 1.96 32.01 -6.54
CA GLY A 169 3.06 32.47 -5.68
C GLY A 169 4.24 31.49 -5.48
N ALA A 170 4.24 30.30 -6.06
CA ALA A 170 5.38 29.36 -5.90
C ALA A 170 6.57 29.62 -6.85
N PHE A 171 6.33 30.34 -7.95
CA PHE A 171 7.30 30.53 -9.03
C PHE A 171 7.26 31.96 -9.62
N GLU A 172 7.10 32.97 -8.78
CA GLU A 172 7.37 34.36 -9.21
C GLU A 172 8.90 34.59 -9.27
N PRO A 173 9.41 35.31 -10.29
CA PRO A 173 10.84 35.55 -10.50
C PRO A 173 11.49 36.45 -9.43
#